data_AF-A0A246KYI6-F1
#
_entry.id   AF-A0A246KYI6-F1
#
_cell.length_a   1.000
_cell.length_b   1.000
_cell.length_c   1.000
_cell.angle_alpha   90.00
_cell.angle_beta   90.00
_cell.angle_gamma   90.00
#
_symmetry.space_group_name_H-M   'P 1'
#
loop_
_entity.id
_entity.type
_entity.pdbx_description
1 polymer ?
#
loop_
_entity_poly.entity_id
_entity_poly.type
_entity_poly.pdbx_seq_one_letter_code
_entity_poly.pdbx_strand_id
1 'polypeptide(L)'
;MADAKQTSAEKQTAAKRYGDLKSNRKEAETRAKRCAKVTLPRLWVDEGAKSRTPGSAYIDTGPKCVNALASKIVLAWLPPNASVFKLAPDQAVAENIAEQAGVETSELEAALVDVERVIVNDLETSGVRPVLSEAAKHAIVLGNFLLYDPDEGKPKLYPLTSYVTDRDGLGNVLEIITLDKIAPAMLPDSIRAAVMQKLAQERDEKTKNDDVNLYTWVRRSEDGKEWEVVQEVEGVEVPETMGTYPIDACPWIPLCAPPSLVDDYGEGLVYDYVGAFESLEALRKAIRKGAAALAKIIMFLKPTSTIRERQLTEAESGAVLRGEASDVTTLQLQKAYDLNFVRQEAEGLANSLELIFGVKSAVQRPGERVTAYEIRVLTQELDDALSGFMAMSGEQLLLPLIRRRLHKLQKQGRLPELPQELIKPRITVGIAALGRGHDLNKLIEFGQAVDALVGAEEKARRLNSGEAISRLAAASDISTKGLIRSDDELAAEQQDASAQEAMVRAAPNIASAMTQTP
;
A
#
# COMPACT_ATOMS: atom_id res chain seq x y z
N MET A 1 35.02 -35.66 26.82
CA MET A 1 36.13 -34.68 26.68
C MET A 1 36.37 -34.37 25.21
N ALA A 2 35.39 -33.77 24.54
CA ALA A 2 35.49 -33.31 23.16
C ALA A 2 34.66 -32.04 22.98
N ASP A 3 34.70 -31.15 23.97
CA ASP A 3 33.80 -30.00 24.06
C ASP A 3 34.52 -28.72 24.51
N ALA A 4 35.72 -28.53 23.94
CA ALA A 4 36.55 -27.37 24.26
C ALA A 4 37.44 -27.01 23.06
N LYS A 5 36.82 -26.64 21.93
CA LYS A 5 37.49 -25.96 20.81
C LYS A 5 36.48 -25.31 19.85
N GLN A 6 35.59 -24.48 20.38
CA GLN A 6 35.07 -23.34 19.62
C GLN A 6 35.77 -22.09 20.15
N THR A 7 36.77 -21.68 19.37
CA THR A 7 37.48 -20.42 19.47
C THR A 7 36.50 -19.25 19.57
N SER A 8 36.85 -18.32 20.45
CA SER A 8 36.18 -17.06 20.79
C SER A 8 36.00 -16.13 19.58
N ALA A 9 35.06 -16.43 18.68
CA ALA A 9 34.39 -15.39 17.92
C ALA A 9 33.52 -14.61 18.92
N GLU A 10 33.77 -13.31 19.10
CA GLU A 10 32.86 -12.45 19.86
C GLU A 10 31.43 -12.69 19.35
N LYS A 11 30.53 -13.18 20.21
CA LYS A 11 29.12 -13.40 19.86
C LYS A 11 28.58 -12.07 19.35
N GLN A 12 28.32 -11.96 18.04
CA GLN A 12 27.85 -10.72 17.44
C GLN A 12 26.45 -10.42 17.97
N THR A 13 26.32 -9.29 18.67
CA THR A 13 25.02 -8.83 19.19
C THR A 13 24.20 -8.16 18.08
N ALA A 14 22.88 -8.20 18.19
CA ALA A 14 21.96 -7.52 17.28
C ALA A 14 22.25 -6.01 17.25
N ALA A 15 22.61 -5.41 18.40
CA ALA A 15 23.00 -4.00 18.46
C ALA A 15 24.28 -3.70 17.65
N LYS A 16 25.30 -4.57 17.71
CA LYS A 16 26.54 -4.41 16.93
C LYS A 16 26.26 -4.56 15.43
N ARG A 17 25.53 -5.61 15.04
CA ARG A 17 25.16 -5.84 13.63
C ARG A 17 24.29 -4.70 13.06
N TYR A 18 23.37 -4.16 13.85
CA TYR A 18 22.61 -2.96 13.46
C TYR A 18 23.53 -1.77 13.19
N GLY A 19 24.53 -1.55 14.05
CA GLY A 19 25.53 -0.49 13.87
C GLY A 19 26.34 -0.65 12.59
N ASP A 20 26.71 -1.88 12.24
CA ASP A 20 27.45 -2.20 11.01
C ASP A 20 26.60 -1.91 9.76
N LEU A 21 25.36 -2.41 9.69
CA LEU A 21 24.48 -2.20 8.53
C LEU A 21 23.99 -0.76 8.36
N LYS A 22 23.97 0.01 9.46
CA LYS A 22 23.55 1.40 9.43
C LYS A 22 24.41 2.27 8.52
N SER A 23 25.68 1.93 8.29
CA SER A 23 26.52 2.66 7.34
C SER A 23 25.98 2.59 5.92
N ASN A 24 25.46 1.43 5.52
CA ASN A 24 24.92 1.20 4.17
C ASN A 24 23.60 1.97 3.96
N ARG A 25 22.82 2.14 5.02
CA ARG A 25 21.55 2.89 5.00
C ARG A 25 21.75 4.41 4.80
N LYS A 26 22.91 4.96 5.12
CA LYS A 26 23.15 6.41 5.23
C LYS A 26 22.87 7.18 3.94
N GLU A 27 23.19 6.60 2.79
CA GLU A 27 22.93 7.24 1.49
C GLU A 27 21.43 7.27 1.20
N ALA A 28 20.73 6.16 1.43
CA ALA A 28 19.27 6.08 1.32
C ALA A 28 18.57 7.08 2.25
N GLU A 29 19.05 7.24 3.50
CA GLU A 29 18.52 8.28 4.41
C GLU A 29 18.71 9.69 3.85
N THR A 30 19.85 9.97 3.24
CA THR A 30 20.17 11.30 2.70
C THR A 30 19.23 11.65 1.55
N ARG A 31 19.00 10.70 0.63
CA ARG A 31 18.02 10.84 -0.46
C ARG A 31 16.60 11.02 0.08
N ALA A 32 16.19 10.15 1.01
CA ALA A 32 14.86 10.19 1.62
C ALA A 32 14.58 11.50 2.38
N LYS A 33 15.56 12.04 3.13
CA LYS A 33 15.48 13.36 3.79
C LYS A 33 15.23 14.49 2.78
N ARG A 34 15.94 14.45 1.66
CA ARG A 34 15.82 15.45 0.59
C ARG A 34 14.41 15.44 -0.02
N CYS A 35 13.89 14.26 -0.35
CA CYS A 35 12.53 14.08 -0.86
C CYS A 35 11.46 14.51 0.16
N ALA A 36 11.60 14.10 1.42
CA ALA A 36 10.64 14.44 2.48
C ALA A 36 10.54 15.97 2.70
N LYS A 37 11.67 16.69 2.65
CA LYS A 37 11.72 18.14 2.88
C LYS A 37 10.84 18.94 1.92
N VAL A 38 10.78 18.56 0.65
CA VAL A 38 10.00 19.25 -0.39
C VAL A 38 8.60 18.66 -0.60
N THR A 39 8.24 17.62 0.13
CA THR A 39 6.93 16.97 0.03
C THR A 39 6.22 16.91 1.37
N LEU A 40 6.44 15.87 2.16
CA LEU A 40 5.85 15.66 3.48
C LEU A 40 6.97 15.54 4.53
N PRO A 41 7.44 16.67 5.11
CA PRO A 41 8.52 16.65 6.09
C PRO A 41 8.22 15.77 7.30
N ARG A 42 6.93 15.60 7.63
CA ARG A 42 6.47 14.74 8.72
C ARG A 42 6.84 13.26 8.55
N LEU A 43 7.05 12.75 7.33
CA LEU A 43 7.39 11.34 7.11
C LEU A 43 8.79 11.00 7.60
N TRP A 44 9.66 12.00 7.65
CA TRP A 44 10.98 11.85 8.22
C TRP A 44 10.93 11.98 9.74
N VAL A 45 11.51 11.01 10.44
CA VAL A 45 11.66 11.04 11.90
C VAL A 45 13.14 10.86 12.21
N ASP A 46 13.75 11.90 12.78
CA ASP A 46 15.14 11.81 13.23
C ASP A 46 15.28 10.75 14.32
N GLU A 47 16.42 10.06 14.28
CA GLU A 47 16.68 8.97 15.21
C GLU A 47 16.60 9.45 16.66
N GLY A 48 15.70 8.81 17.40
CA GLY A 48 15.53 9.03 18.83
C GLY A 48 14.71 10.26 19.25
N ALA A 49 14.17 11.03 18.31
CA ALA A 49 13.24 12.12 18.63
C ALA A 49 11.85 11.56 19.01
N LYS A 50 11.38 11.84 20.24
CA LYS A 50 10.03 11.46 20.71
C LYS A 50 8.91 12.39 20.18
N SER A 51 9.27 13.60 19.75
CA SER A 51 8.34 14.60 19.24
C SER A 51 8.96 15.35 18.06
N ARG A 52 8.12 15.80 17.13
CA ARG A 52 8.53 16.49 15.91
C ARG A 52 8.22 17.98 16.04
N THR A 53 9.14 18.83 15.59
CA THR A 53 8.80 20.14 15.04
C THR A 53 8.79 19.97 13.51
N PRO A 54 7.63 19.79 12.86
CA PRO A 54 7.62 19.59 11.42
C PRO A 54 8.20 20.83 10.75
N GLY A 55 9.20 20.66 9.89
CA GLY A 55 9.54 21.70 8.92
C GLY A 55 8.33 22.00 8.04
N SER A 56 8.14 23.26 7.65
CA SER A 56 7.12 23.64 6.66
C SER A 56 7.76 23.79 5.29
N ALA A 57 7.21 23.11 4.30
CA ALA A 57 7.55 23.36 2.89
C ALA A 57 6.96 24.72 2.46
N TYR A 58 7.66 25.42 1.57
CA TYR A 58 7.15 26.62 0.90
C TYR A 58 6.15 26.29 -0.22
N ILE A 59 6.01 25.01 -0.58
CA ILE A 59 5.08 24.51 -1.60
C ILE A 59 3.97 23.63 -1.00
N ASP A 60 2.79 23.71 -1.60
CA ASP A 60 1.65 22.83 -1.36
C ASP A 60 1.56 21.69 -2.40
N THR A 61 2.23 21.84 -3.55
CA THR A 61 2.28 20.85 -4.64
C THR A 61 2.83 19.50 -4.17
N GLY A 62 3.90 19.48 -3.38
CA GLY A 62 4.49 18.24 -2.85
C GLY A 62 3.49 17.38 -2.06
N PRO A 63 2.85 17.92 -1.00
CA PRO A 63 1.78 17.23 -0.29
C PRO A 63 0.62 16.77 -1.17
N LYS A 64 0.18 17.59 -2.15
CA LYS A 64 -0.91 17.22 -3.07
C LYS A 64 -0.53 16.00 -3.92
N CYS A 65 0.65 16.02 -4.52
CA CYS A 65 1.16 14.94 -5.36
C CYS A 65 1.24 13.62 -4.58
N VAL A 66 1.87 13.64 -3.40
CA VAL A 66 2.05 12.43 -2.58
C VAL A 66 0.70 11.88 -2.09
N ASN A 67 -0.21 12.73 -1.62
CA ASN A 67 -1.51 12.26 -1.13
C ASN A 67 -2.41 11.73 -2.26
N ALA A 68 -2.39 12.36 -3.44
CA ALA A 68 -3.14 11.89 -4.60
C ALA A 68 -2.66 10.52 -5.05
N LEU A 69 -1.33 10.37 -5.21
CA LEU A 69 -0.72 9.13 -5.64
C LEU A 69 -0.88 8.02 -4.59
N ALA A 70 -0.63 8.30 -3.31
CA ALA A 70 -0.79 7.33 -2.23
C ALA A 70 -2.22 6.78 -2.17
N SER A 71 -3.23 7.63 -2.35
CA SER A 71 -4.63 7.20 -2.37
C SER A 71 -4.91 6.23 -3.51
N LYS A 72 -4.36 6.48 -4.71
CA LYS A 72 -4.48 5.56 -5.86
C LYS A 72 -3.79 4.23 -5.57
N ILE A 73 -2.57 4.28 -5.03
CA ILE A 73 -1.78 3.07 -4.71
C ILE A 73 -2.52 2.18 -3.70
N VAL A 74 -3.08 2.77 -2.64
CA VAL A 74 -3.82 2.00 -1.63
C VAL A 74 -5.07 1.35 -2.21
N LEU A 75 -5.78 2.02 -3.11
CA LEU A 75 -6.92 1.44 -3.82
C LEU A 75 -6.50 0.29 -4.74
N ALA A 76 -5.30 0.34 -5.31
CA ALA A 76 -4.75 -0.74 -6.12
C ALA A 76 -4.25 -1.93 -5.27
N TRP A 77 -3.64 -1.66 -4.11
CA TRP A 77 -3.15 -2.68 -3.17
C TRP A 77 -4.28 -3.39 -2.43
N LEU A 78 -5.31 -2.66 -2.04
CA LEU A 78 -6.47 -3.15 -1.31
C LEU A 78 -7.72 -2.40 -1.80
N PRO A 79 -8.34 -2.79 -2.93
CA PRO A 79 -9.63 -2.25 -3.32
C PRO A 79 -10.69 -2.67 -2.30
N PRO A 80 -11.68 -1.81 -2.01
CA PRO A 80 -12.76 -2.17 -1.10
C PRO A 80 -13.63 -3.25 -1.75
N ASN A 81 -13.96 -4.28 -0.98
CA ASN A 81 -14.86 -5.38 -1.41
C ASN A 81 -14.43 -6.12 -2.68
N ALA A 82 -13.14 -6.14 -3.01
CA ALA A 82 -12.60 -6.88 -4.14
C ALA A 82 -11.27 -7.56 -3.77
N SER A 83 -11.03 -8.74 -4.37
CA SER A 83 -9.77 -9.46 -4.17
C SER A 83 -8.66 -8.94 -5.09
N VAL A 84 -7.42 -8.94 -4.59
CA VAL A 84 -6.18 -8.59 -5.34
C VAL A 84 -5.33 -9.79 -5.68
N PHE A 85 -5.82 -10.98 -5.35
CA PHE A 85 -5.14 -12.24 -5.62
C PHE A 85 -6.18 -13.29 -5.99
N LYS A 86 -5.71 -14.34 -6.64
CA LYS A 86 -6.46 -15.57 -6.84
C LYS A 86 -5.63 -16.74 -6.32
N LEU A 87 -6.26 -17.70 -5.67
CA LEU A 87 -5.66 -19.00 -5.41
C LEU A 87 -5.85 -19.82 -6.67
N ALA A 88 -4.78 -19.93 -7.46
CA ALA A 88 -4.79 -20.63 -8.73
C ALA A 88 -3.70 -21.71 -8.70
N PRO A 89 -4.02 -22.93 -8.26
CA PRO A 89 -3.12 -24.07 -8.44
C PRO A 89 -2.80 -24.27 -9.92
N ASP A 90 -1.66 -24.89 -10.21
CA ASP A 90 -1.37 -25.36 -11.56
C ASP A 90 -2.46 -26.33 -12.00
N GLN A 91 -2.94 -26.22 -13.24
CA GLN A 91 -4.11 -26.96 -13.70
C GLN A 91 -3.95 -28.49 -13.56
N ALA A 92 -2.75 -29.02 -13.87
CA ALA A 92 -2.45 -30.44 -13.66
C ALA A 92 -2.50 -30.85 -12.18
N VAL A 93 -2.14 -29.94 -11.26
CA VAL A 93 -2.20 -30.19 -9.82
C VAL A 93 -3.65 -30.13 -9.33
N ALA A 94 -4.43 -29.18 -9.83
CA ALA A 94 -5.85 -29.06 -9.52
C ALA A 94 -6.63 -30.31 -9.97
N GLU A 95 -6.39 -30.78 -11.19
CA GLU A 95 -7.00 -31.99 -11.75
C GLU A 95 -6.62 -33.23 -10.95
N ASN A 96 -5.32 -33.43 -10.66
CA ASN A 96 -4.86 -34.56 -9.84
C ASN A 96 -5.49 -34.58 -8.43
N ILE A 97 -5.64 -33.41 -7.80
CA ILE A 97 -6.21 -33.30 -6.45
C ILE A 97 -7.73 -33.49 -6.48
N ALA A 98 -8.40 -32.93 -7.49
CA ALA A 98 -9.82 -33.14 -7.72
C ALA A 98 -10.15 -34.63 -7.92
N GLU A 99 -9.36 -35.31 -8.76
CA GLU A 99 -9.47 -36.76 -8.97
C GLU A 99 -9.21 -37.57 -7.69
N GLN A 100 -8.19 -37.22 -6.91
CA GLN A 100 -7.89 -37.89 -5.63
C GLN A 100 -8.97 -37.67 -4.57
N ALA A 101 -9.60 -36.51 -4.56
CA ALA A 101 -10.69 -36.17 -3.64
C ALA A 101 -12.05 -36.73 -4.11
N GLY A 102 -12.17 -37.16 -5.37
CA GLY A 102 -13.44 -37.57 -5.98
C GLY A 102 -14.41 -36.41 -6.16
N VAL A 103 -13.89 -35.20 -6.38
CA VAL A 103 -14.62 -33.94 -6.44
C VAL A 103 -14.37 -33.30 -7.80
N GLU A 104 -15.38 -32.64 -8.38
CA GLU A 104 -15.20 -31.89 -9.63
C GLU A 104 -14.25 -30.71 -9.46
N THR A 105 -13.48 -30.39 -10.50
CA THR A 105 -12.52 -29.26 -10.47
C THR A 105 -13.20 -27.92 -10.13
N SER A 106 -14.46 -27.74 -10.50
CA SER A 106 -15.25 -26.54 -10.19
C SER A 106 -15.64 -26.42 -8.72
N GLU A 107 -15.87 -27.53 -8.02
CA GLU A 107 -16.12 -27.52 -6.58
C GLU A 107 -14.86 -27.15 -5.80
N LEU A 108 -13.69 -27.60 -6.25
CA LEU A 108 -12.39 -27.18 -5.71
C LEU A 108 -12.16 -25.68 -5.92
N GLU A 109 -12.43 -25.16 -7.12
CA GLU A 109 -12.35 -23.72 -7.41
C GLU A 109 -13.30 -22.91 -6.52
N ALA A 110 -14.54 -23.37 -6.33
CA ALA A 110 -15.51 -22.71 -5.45
C ALA A 110 -15.01 -22.65 -3.99
N ALA A 111 -14.41 -23.73 -3.47
CA ALA A 111 -13.82 -23.75 -2.14
C ALA A 111 -12.64 -22.76 -2.00
N LEU A 112 -11.79 -22.65 -3.03
CA LEU A 112 -10.70 -21.67 -3.06
C LEU A 112 -11.22 -20.22 -3.06
N VAL A 113 -12.31 -19.94 -3.77
CA VAL A 113 -12.96 -18.62 -3.73
C VAL A 113 -13.47 -18.28 -2.32
N ASP A 114 -14.00 -19.25 -1.58
CA ASP A 114 -14.43 -19.02 -0.20
C ASP A 114 -13.24 -18.74 0.74
N VAL A 115 -12.10 -19.42 0.54
CA VAL A 115 -10.86 -19.12 1.26
C VAL A 115 -10.38 -17.69 0.96
N GLU A 116 -10.41 -17.27 -0.30
CA GLU A 116 -10.08 -15.90 -0.70
C GLU A 116 -10.94 -14.86 0.03
N ARG A 117 -12.25 -15.09 0.10
CA ARG A 117 -13.17 -14.19 0.83
C ARG A 117 -12.86 -14.10 2.32
N VAL A 118 -12.52 -15.22 2.96
CA VAL A 118 -12.11 -15.21 4.38
C VAL A 118 -10.88 -14.35 4.59
N ILE A 119 -9.90 -14.42 3.69
CA ILE A 119 -8.67 -13.60 3.76
C ILE A 119 -8.99 -12.12 3.51
N VAL A 120 -9.81 -11.80 2.51
CA VAL A 120 -10.23 -10.41 2.23
C VAL A 120 -10.96 -9.81 3.43
N ASN A 121 -11.87 -10.57 4.05
CA ASN A 121 -12.57 -10.15 5.27
C ASN A 121 -11.62 -9.94 6.46
N ASP A 122 -10.59 -10.80 6.61
CA ASP A 122 -9.56 -10.61 7.63
C ASP A 122 -8.72 -9.35 7.37
N LEU A 123 -8.34 -9.09 6.13
CA LEU A 123 -7.61 -7.88 5.75
C LEU A 123 -8.40 -6.61 6.10
N GLU A 124 -9.70 -6.57 5.79
CA GLU A 124 -10.55 -5.42 6.12
C GLU A 124 -10.70 -5.19 7.64
N THR A 125 -10.73 -6.26 8.44
CA THR A 125 -10.92 -6.17 9.89
C THR A 125 -9.62 -6.05 10.71
N SER A 126 -8.48 -6.43 10.12
CA SER A 126 -7.17 -6.45 10.79
C SER A 126 -6.58 -5.08 11.11
N GLY A 127 -7.10 -4.02 10.49
CA GLY A 127 -6.53 -2.67 10.59
C GLY A 127 -5.28 -2.44 9.72
N VAL A 128 -4.97 -3.34 8.77
CA VAL A 128 -3.83 -3.19 7.85
C VAL A 128 -4.01 -2.02 6.88
N ARG A 129 -5.24 -1.71 6.44
CA ARG A 129 -5.54 -0.65 5.46
C ARG A 129 -5.07 0.75 5.91
N PRO A 130 -5.35 1.23 7.14
CA PRO A 130 -4.76 2.47 7.67
C PRO A 130 -3.23 2.46 7.68
N VAL A 131 -2.61 1.32 8.00
CA VAL A 131 -1.14 1.18 8.05
C VAL A 131 -0.56 1.29 6.63
N LEU A 132 -1.15 0.60 5.66
CA LEU A 132 -0.76 0.70 4.25
C LEU A 132 -1.00 2.08 3.65
N SER A 133 -1.99 2.82 4.16
CA SER A 133 -2.23 4.21 3.75
C SER A 133 -1.08 5.14 4.10
N GLU A 134 -0.41 4.91 5.23
CA GLU A 134 0.81 5.62 5.58
C GLU A 134 2.03 5.00 4.88
N ALA A 135 2.09 3.67 4.76
CA ALA A 135 3.15 2.95 4.06
C ALA A 135 3.29 3.38 2.59
N ALA A 136 2.18 3.61 1.89
CA ALA A 136 2.18 4.12 0.53
C ALA A 136 2.90 5.47 0.42
N LYS A 137 2.73 6.37 1.39
CA LYS A 137 3.46 7.65 1.43
C LYS A 137 4.95 7.44 1.69
N HIS A 138 5.31 6.49 2.56
CA HIS A 138 6.70 6.10 2.76
C HIS A 138 7.34 5.52 1.50
N ALA A 139 6.63 4.66 0.75
CA ALA A 139 7.11 4.12 -0.52
C ALA A 139 7.31 5.20 -1.59
N ILE A 140 6.34 6.12 -1.74
CA ILE A 140 6.43 7.20 -2.72
C ILE A 140 7.59 8.17 -2.40
N VAL A 141 7.76 8.54 -1.12
CA VAL A 141 8.66 9.62 -0.72
C VAL A 141 10.04 9.12 -0.30
N LEU A 142 10.11 8.08 0.52
CA LEU A 142 11.36 7.55 1.10
C LEU A 142 11.85 6.28 0.38
N GLY A 143 11.04 5.72 -0.51
CA GLY A 143 11.31 4.45 -1.20
C GLY A 143 11.22 3.20 -0.36
N ASN A 144 11.05 3.33 0.95
CA ASN A 144 11.29 2.24 1.88
C ASN A 144 10.31 2.28 3.05
N PHE A 145 9.81 1.11 3.41
CA PHE A 145 9.21 0.85 4.71
C PHE A 145 9.33 -0.63 5.05
N LEU A 146 9.19 -0.94 6.33
CA LEU A 146 9.06 -2.30 6.80
C LEU A 146 7.70 -2.47 7.47
N LEU A 147 6.87 -3.35 6.92
CA LEU A 147 5.60 -3.74 7.52
C LEU A 147 5.86 -4.91 8.49
N TYR A 148 5.32 -4.81 9.69
CA TYR A 148 5.29 -5.90 10.65
C TYR A 148 3.83 -6.30 10.91
N ASP A 149 3.49 -7.54 10.58
CA ASP A 149 2.15 -8.11 10.77
C ASP A 149 2.18 -9.26 11.81
N PRO A 150 2.03 -8.93 13.11
CA PRO A 150 2.22 -9.88 14.20
C PRO A 150 1.17 -10.99 14.21
N ASP A 151 1.47 -12.10 14.91
CA ASP A 151 0.49 -13.18 15.15
C ASP A 151 -0.74 -12.64 15.89
N GLU A 152 -0.52 -11.75 16.86
CA GLU A 152 -1.56 -11.07 17.63
C GLU A 152 -1.37 -9.56 17.64
N GLY A 153 -2.47 -8.81 17.64
CA GLY A 153 -2.46 -7.34 17.65
C GLY A 153 -2.53 -6.71 16.26
N LYS A 154 -2.24 -5.41 16.21
CA LYS A 154 -2.37 -4.59 15.00
C LYS A 154 -1.06 -4.57 14.21
N PRO A 155 -1.12 -4.51 12.87
CA PRO A 155 0.06 -4.29 12.05
C PRO A 155 0.77 -2.98 12.43
N LYS A 156 2.08 -2.97 12.30
CA LYS A 156 2.96 -1.85 12.61
C LYS A 156 3.80 -1.50 11.39
N LEU A 157 4.04 -0.21 11.19
CA LEU A 157 4.95 0.29 10.16
C LEU A 157 6.24 0.78 10.81
N TYR A 158 7.37 0.30 10.33
CA TYR A 158 8.69 0.84 10.67
C TYR A 158 9.16 1.80 9.56
N PRO A 159 9.45 3.06 9.89
CA PRO A 159 10.11 3.98 8.97
C PRO A 159 11.57 3.56 8.74
N LEU A 160 12.18 4.05 7.65
CA LEU A 160 13.57 3.75 7.28
C LEU A 160 14.58 3.93 8.43
N THR A 161 14.38 4.91 9.31
CA THR A 161 15.28 5.18 10.44
C THR A 161 15.21 4.15 11.57
N SER A 162 14.16 3.32 11.61
CA SER A 162 13.89 2.36 12.68
C SER A 162 14.17 0.91 12.30
N TYR A 163 14.79 0.64 11.13
CA TYR A 163 15.22 -0.70 10.76
C TYR A 163 16.41 -0.68 9.79
N VAL A 164 17.12 -1.81 9.71
CA VAL A 164 18.13 -2.07 8.68
C VAL A 164 17.83 -3.40 7.99
N THR A 165 18.32 -3.56 6.77
CA THR A 165 18.15 -4.76 5.95
C THR A 165 19.44 -5.05 5.22
N ASP A 166 19.74 -6.32 5.01
CA ASP A 166 20.84 -6.80 4.18
C ASP A 166 20.25 -7.68 3.07
N ARG A 167 20.63 -7.45 1.82
CA ARG A 167 20.16 -8.21 0.66
C ARG A 167 21.30 -8.86 -0.09
N ASP A 168 21.02 -9.99 -0.72
CA ASP A 168 21.96 -10.58 -1.68
C ASP A 168 21.94 -9.82 -3.02
N GLY A 169 22.87 -10.17 -3.93
CA GLY A 169 22.94 -9.55 -5.26
C GLY A 169 21.74 -9.82 -6.18
N LEU A 170 20.82 -10.70 -5.77
CA LEU A 170 19.55 -10.95 -6.46
C LEU A 170 18.37 -10.18 -5.82
N GLY A 171 18.62 -9.46 -4.73
CA GLY A 171 17.63 -8.69 -3.99
C GLY A 171 16.89 -9.47 -2.90
N ASN A 172 17.25 -10.73 -2.64
CA ASN A 172 16.66 -11.51 -1.56
C ASN A 172 17.13 -10.98 -0.21
N VAL A 173 16.19 -10.81 0.72
CA VAL A 173 16.50 -10.36 2.09
C VAL A 173 17.18 -11.47 2.86
N LEU A 174 18.37 -11.20 3.40
CA LEU A 174 19.15 -12.12 4.24
C LEU A 174 18.84 -11.91 5.71
N GLU A 175 18.77 -10.65 6.13
CA GLU A 175 18.46 -10.26 7.50
C GLU A 175 17.78 -8.90 7.59
N ILE A 176 17.04 -8.72 8.68
CA ILE A 176 16.30 -7.51 9.05
C ILE A 176 16.56 -7.27 10.53
N ILE A 177 16.92 -6.05 10.91
CA ILE A 177 17.03 -5.68 12.32
C ILE A 177 16.19 -4.43 12.57
N THR A 178 15.17 -4.55 13.43
CA THR A 178 14.35 -3.41 13.84
C THR A 178 14.86 -2.81 15.13
N LEU A 179 14.65 -1.50 15.30
CA LEU A 179 14.99 -0.75 16.49
C LEU A 179 13.74 -0.09 17.06
N ASP A 180 13.34 -0.55 18.23
CA ASP A 180 12.26 0.01 19.02
C ASP A 180 12.77 0.71 20.28
N LYS A 181 12.04 1.73 20.71
CA LYS A 181 12.24 2.38 22.00
C LYS A 181 11.11 1.98 22.93
N ILE A 182 11.46 1.30 24.01
CA ILE A 182 10.50 0.85 25.00
C ILE A 182 10.86 1.39 26.38
N ALA A 183 9.84 1.75 27.15
CA ALA A 183 10.05 2.14 28.54
C ALA A 183 10.54 0.91 29.33
N PRO A 184 11.52 1.06 30.25
CA PRO A 184 12.01 -0.06 31.07
C PRO A 184 10.91 -0.80 31.85
N ALA A 185 9.80 -0.12 32.16
CA ALA A 185 8.64 -0.71 32.84
C ALA A 185 7.87 -1.74 32.00
N MET A 186 7.99 -1.69 30.66
CA MET A 186 7.32 -2.62 29.74
C MET A 186 8.15 -3.87 29.45
N LEU A 187 9.38 -3.95 29.99
CA LEU A 187 10.24 -5.13 29.81
C LEU A 187 9.67 -6.33 30.58
N PRO A 188 9.76 -7.54 30.00
CA PRO A 188 9.47 -8.78 30.71
C PRO A 188 10.27 -8.89 32.01
N ASP A 189 9.64 -9.42 33.06
CA ASP A 189 10.25 -9.58 34.39
C ASP A 189 11.57 -10.37 34.34
N SER A 190 11.67 -11.32 33.40
CA SER A 190 12.84 -12.19 33.19
C SER A 190 14.11 -11.43 32.82
N ILE A 191 14.00 -10.36 32.02
CA ILE A 191 15.15 -9.54 31.61
C ILE A 191 15.23 -8.21 32.34
N ARG A 192 14.13 -7.72 32.93
CA ARG A 192 14.07 -6.40 33.56
C ARG A 192 15.12 -6.22 34.65
N ALA A 193 15.34 -7.23 35.50
CA ALA A 193 16.35 -7.13 36.56
C ALA A 193 17.77 -6.97 36.01
N ALA A 194 18.13 -7.77 35.00
CA ALA A 194 19.46 -7.73 34.37
C ALA A 194 19.69 -6.41 33.61
N VAL A 195 18.69 -5.95 32.85
CA VAL A 195 18.75 -4.68 32.12
C VAL A 195 18.82 -3.50 33.09
N MET A 196 17.98 -3.46 34.13
CA MET A 196 18.02 -2.38 35.13
C MET A 196 19.33 -2.36 35.91
N GLN A 197 19.94 -3.52 36.19
CA GLN A 197 21.27 -3.58 36.82
C GLN A 197 22.35 -2.98 35.92
N LYS A 198 22.34 -3.28 34.61
CA LYS A 198 23.26 -2.66 33.65
C LYS A 198 23.02 -1.15 33.54
N LEU A 199 21.77 -0.73 33.40
CA LEU A 199 21.41 0.69 33.31
C LEU A 199 21.84 1.47 34.56
N ALA A 200 21.78 0.88 35.75
CA ALA A 200 22.24 1.50 36.98
C ALA A 200 23.77 1.71 37.03
N GLN A 201 24.53 0.94 36.25
CA GLN A 201 25.99 1.08 36.13
C GLN A 201 26.38 2.09 35.05
N GLU A 202 25.60 2.19 33.98
CA GLU A 202 25.95 2.97 32.77
C GLU A 202 25.25 4.33 32.68
N ARG A 203 24.09 4.52 33.34
CA ARG A 203 23.28 5.74 33.24
C ARG A 203 23.18 6.48 34.57
N ASP A 204 23.16 7.81 34.50
CA ASP A 204 22.90 8.69 35.64
C ASP A 204 21.45 8.53 36.16
N GLU A 205 21.22 8.90 37.43
CA GLU A 205 19.89 8.82 38.07
C GLU A 205 18.77 9.55 37.32
N LYS A 206 19.12 10.56 36.51
CA LYS A 206 18.16 11.33 35.70
C LYS A 206 17.73 10.59 34.42
N THR A 207 18.57 9.68 33.92
CA THR A 207 18.39 8.96 32.64
C THR A 207 18.07 7.47 32.82
N LYS A 208 18.05 6.98 34.07
CA LYS A 208 17.75 5.58 34.39
C LYS A 208 16.35 5.11 33.98
N ASN A 209 15.42 6.06 33.85
CA ASN A 209 14.04 5.80 33.43
C ASN A 209 13.79 6.13 31.96
N ASP A 210 14.82 6.56 31.22
CA ASP A 210 14.69 6.81 29.79
C ASP A 210 14.51 5.49 29.04
N ASP A 211 13.88 5.58 27.87
CA ASP A 211 13.62 4.42 27.02
C ASP A 211 14.91 3.65 26.74
N VAL A 212 14.78 2.33 26.65
CA VAL A 212 15.83 1.41 26.21
C VAL A 212 15.59 1.00 24.77
N ASN A 213 16.68 0.66 24.09
CA ASN A 213 16.63 0.17 22.72
C ASN A 213 16.35 -1.34 22.72
N LEU A 214 15.25 -1.73 22.10
CA LEU A 214 14.90 -3.11 21.79
C LEU A 214 15.25 -3.37 20.34
N TYR A 215 16.18 -4.30 20.12
CA TYR A 215 16.51 -4.81 18.80
C TYR A 215 15.71 -6.10 18.56
N THR A 216 15.11 -6.24 17.38
CA THR A 216 14.60 -7.53 16.91
C THR A 216 15.39 -7.92 15.69
N TRP A 217 16.15 -9.01 15.78
CA TRP A 217 16.95 -9.54 14.69
C TRP A 217 16.24 -10.72 14.05
N VAL A 218 15.90 -10.55 12.77
CA VAL A 218 15.25 -11.55 11.92
C VAL A 218 16.27 -11.95 10.87
N ARG A 219 16.70 -13.21 10.84
CA ARG A 219 17.73 -13.69 9.92
C ARG A 219 17.35 -15.05 9.35
N ARG A 220 17.86 -15.38 8.17
CA ARG A 220 17.71 -16.74 7.64
C ARG A 220 18.50 -17.73 8.49
N SER A 221 17.94 -18.93 8.68
CA SER A 221 18.68 -20.06 9.26
C SER A 221 19.83 -20.49 8.36
N GLU A 222 20.80 -21.22 8.90
CA GLU A 222 21.97 -21.71 8.13
C GLU A 222 21.55 -22.56 6.91
N ASP A 223 20.46 -23.31 7.03
CA ASP A 223 19.88 -24.11 5.95
C ASP A 223 19.08 -23.27 4.93
N GLY A 224 18.82 -22.00 5.22
CA GLY A 224 18.09 -21.06 4.36
C GLY A 224 16.59 -21.33 4.22
N LYS A 225 16.02 -22.25 5.01
CA LYS A 225 14.62 -22.70 4.89
C LYS A 225 13.64 -21.94 5.79
N GLU A 226 14.14 -21.32 6.85
CA GLU A 226 13.32 -20.66 7.86
C GLU A 226 13.94 -19.32 8.26
N TRP A 227 13.11 -18.45 8.83
CA TRP A 227 13.54 -17.25 9.53
C TRP A 227 13.70 -17.56 11.01
N GLU A 228 14.83 -17.18 11.58
CA GLU A 228 15.06 -17.14 13.03
C GLU A 228 14.86 -15.71 13.53
N VAL A 229 14.16 -15.58 14.65
CA VAL A 229 13.92 -14.29 15.31
C VAL A 229 14.45 -14.34 16.73
N VAL A 230 15.17 -13.30 17.12
CA VAL A 230 15.60 -13.07 18.50
C VAL A 230 15.49 -11.60 18.84
N GLN A 231 15.03 -11.29 20.05
CA GLN A 231 15.07 -9.92 20.57
C GLN A 231 16.24 -9.73 21.54
N GLU A 232 16.78 -8.52 21.55
CA GLU A 232 17.88 -8.11 22.40
C GLU A 232 17.61 -6.73 22.99
N VAL A 233 17.87 -6.56 24.29
CA VAL A 233 17.81 -5.27 25.00
C VAL A 233 19.14 -5.03 25.69
N GLU A 234 19.83 -3.95 25.36
CA GLU A 234 21.11 -3.55 25.97
C GLU A 234 22.15 -4.72 26.04
N GLY A 235 22.28 -5.46 24.94
CA GLY A 235 23.20 -6.60 24.83
C GLY A 235 22.75 -7.88 25.56
N VAL A 236 21.50 -7.94 26.02
CA VAL A 236 20.91 -9.13 26.66
C VAL A 236 19.82 -9.69 25.74
N GLU A 237 20.03 -10.88 25.21
CA GLU A 237 19.01 -11.61 24.45
C GLU A 237 17.82 -11.96 25.35
N VAL A 238 16.61 -11.93 24.79
CA VAL A 238 15.37 -12.29 25.48
C VAL A 238 14.98 -13.71 25.05
N PRO A 239 15.24 -14.76 25.85
CA PRO A 239 15.09 -16.14 25.39
C PRO A 239 13.66 -16.50 24.99
N GLU A 240 12.67 -15.92 25.67
CA GLU A 240 11.23 -16.12 25.40
C GLU A 240 10.79 -15.62 24.01
N THR A 241 11.61 -14.78 23.37
CA THR A 241 11.32 -14.19 22.06
C THR A 241 11.95 -14.96 20.90
N MET A 242 12.69 -16.03 21.21
CA MET A 242 13.24 -16.91 20.20
C MET A 242 12.12 -17.65 19.50
N GLY A 243 12.04 -17.49 18.18
CA GLY A 243 11.01 -18.12 17.37
C GLY A 243 11.48 -18.35 15.94
N THR A 244 10.77 -19.23 15.24
CA THR A 244 10.99 -19.49 13.82
C THR A 244 9.74 -19.20 13.00
N TYR A 245 9.95 -18.76 11.75
CA TYR A 245 8.88 -18.57 10.78
C TYR A 245 9.26 -19.22 9.44
N PRO A 246 8.28 -19.77 8.69
CA PRO A 246 8.54 -20.25 7.33
C PRO A 246 9.06 -19.13 6.43
N ILE A 247 9.96 -19.46 5.50
CA ILE A 247 10.56 -18.47 4.56
C ILE A 247 9.52 -17.62 3.84
N ASP A 248 8.39 -18.24 3.47
CA ASP A 248 7.29 -17.66 2.70
C ASP A 248 6.24 -16.93 3.54
N ALA A 249 6.30 -17.02 4.87
CA ALA A 249 5.28 -16.49 5.79
C ALA A 249 5.87 -15.59 6.89
N CYS A 250 6.96 -14.88 6.58
CA CYS A 250 7.61 -13.97 7.51
C CYS A 250 6.68 -12.80 7.91
N PRO A 251 6.53 -12.49 9.20
CA PRO A 251 5.78 -11.31 9.66
C PRO A 251 6.39 -9.96 9.27
N TRP A 252 7.69 -9.93 8.96
CA TRP A 252 8.44 -8.72 8.59
C TRP A 252 8.58 -8.65 7.07
N ILE A 253 7.88 -7.69 6.46
CA ILE A 253 7.76 -7.54 5.01
C ILE A 253 8.41 -6.20 4.62
N PRO A 254 9.69 -6.20 4.19
CA PRO A 254 10.37 -5.00 3.75
C PRO A 254 10.04 -4.66 2.30
N LEU A 255 9.48 -3.47 2.07
CA LEU A 255 9.30 -2.93 0.72
C LEU A 255 10.49 -2.05 0.33
N CYS A 256 11.01 -2.26 -0.88
CA CYS A 256 12.06 -1.48 -1.52
C CYS A 256 11.58 -0.99 -2.90
N ALA A 257 11.34 0.32 -3.05
CA ALA A 257 10.62 0.90 -4.17
C ALA A 257 11.22 2.21 -4.72
N PRO A 258 11.58 2.30 -6.02
CA PRO A 258 11.97 1.16 -6.85
C PRO A 258 13.22 0.48 -6.25
N PRO A 259 13.48 -0.81 -6.53
CA PRO A 259 14.68 -1.48 -6.07
C PRO A 259 15.92 -0.82 -6.69
N SER A 260 16.94 -0.60 -5.87
CA SER A 260 18.26 -0.20 -6.36
C SER A 260 19.05 -1.41 -6.84
N LEU A 261 19.91 -1.22 -7.85
CA LEU A 261 20.84 -2.25 -8.32
C LEU A 261 22.08 -2.39 -7.43
N VAL A 262 22.35 -1.37 -6.61
CA VAL A 262 23.59 -1.23 -5.84
C VAL A 262 23.35 -1.10 -4.33
N ASP A 263 22.14 -0.70 -3.93
CA ASP A 263 21.76 -0.49 -2.53
C ASP A 263 20.71 -1.51 -2.06
N ASP A 264 20.72 -1.84 -0.77
CA ASP A 264 19.68 -2.66 -0.13
C ASP A 264 18.29 -1.97 -0.06
N TYR A 265 18.25 -0.68 -0.42
CA TYR A 265 17.15 0.25 -0.21
C TYR A 265 16.71 0.92 -1.51
N GLY A 266 15.43 1.25 -1.58
CA GLY A 266 14.83 1.95 -2.71
C GLY A 266 14.98 3.46 -2.61
N GLU A 267 14.53 4.16 -3.63
CA GLU A 267 14.72 5.62 -3.74
C GLU A 267 13.42 6.43 -3.61
N GLY A 268 12.28 5.81 -3.95
CA GLY A 268 10.96 6.43 -3.98
C GLY A 268 10.72 7.19 -5.28
N LEU A 269 9.46 7.22 -5.71
CA LEU A 269 9.03 7.87 -6.96
C LEU A 269 9.27 9.39 -6.96
N VAL A 270 9.34 10.02 -5.78
CA VAL A 270 9.67 11.45 -5.67
C VAL A 270 11.12 11.73 -6.04
N TYR A 271 12.02 10.77 -5.88
CA TYR A 271 13.45 10.98 -6.08
C TYR A 271 13.79 11.36 -7.52
N ASP A 272 13.15 10.73 -8.50
CA ASP A 272 13.31 11.03 -9.94
C ASP A 272 13.00 12.50 -10.27
N TYR A 273 12.11 13.12 -9.49
CA TYR A 273 11.63 14.50 -9.69
C TYR A 273 12.06 15.46 -8.59
N VAL A 274 12.97 15.05 -7.69
CA VAL A 274 13.36 15.85 -6.52
C VAL A 274 13.94 17.21 -6.93
N GLY A 275 14.68 17.27 -8.03
CA GLY A 275 15.23 18.51 -8.58
C GLY A 275 14.16 19.50 -9.03
N ALA A 276 13.05 19.00 -9.61
CA ALA A 276 11.90 19.82 -9.97
C ALA A 276 11.17 20.34 -8.72
N PHE A 277 10.95 19.48 -7.71
CA PHE A 277 10.36 19.93 -6.45
C PHE A 277 11.22 20.98 -5.73
N GLU A 278 12.54 20.81 -5.68
CA GLU A 278 13.47 21.78 -5.09
C GLU A 278 13.50 23.11 -5.84
N SER A 279 13.46 23.06 -7.17
CA SER A 279 13.37 24.25 -8.01
C SER A 279 12.07 25.00 -7.74
N LEU A 280 10.94 24.31 -7.66
CA LEU A 280 9.64 24.89 -7.32
C LEU A 280 9.65 25.52 -5.93
N GLU A 281 10.22 24.84 -4.95
CA GLU A 281 10.41 25.32 -3.58
C GLU A 281 11.21 26.63 -3.55
N ALA A 282 12.32 26.70 -4.30
CA ALA A 282 13.14 27.89 -4.41
C ALA A 282 12.39 29.07 -5.06
N LEU A 283 11.69 28.83 -6.17
CA LEU A 283 10.89 29.85 -6.88
C LEU A 283 9.77 30.39 -5.99
N ARG A 284 9.01 29.50 -5.33
CA ARG A 284 7.91 29.88 -4.43
C ARG A 284 8.40 30.63 -3.20
N LYS A 285 9.54 30.24 -2.64
CA LYS A 285 10.20 30.98 -1.56
C LYS A 285 10.62 32.39 -2.01
N ALA A 286 11.16 32.54 -3.22
CA ALA A 286 11.51 33.84 -3.78
C ALA A 286 10.27 34.74 -3.98
N ILE A 287 9.19 34.19 -4.54
CA ILE A 287 7.91 34.91 -4.70
C ILE A 287 7.37 35.38 -3.35
N ARG A 288 7.33 34.52 -2.32
CA ARG A 288 6.84 34.90 -0.98
C ARG A 288 7.69 36.00 -0.34
N LYS A 289 9.02 35.94 -0.49
CA LYS A 289 9.91 37.01 -0.03
C LYS A 289 9.69 38.32 -0.79
N GLY A 290 9.48 38.24 -2.11
CA GLY A 290 9.14 39.41 -2.94
C GLY A 290 7.81 40.04 -2.53
N ALA A 291 6.79 39.22 -2.27
CA ALA A 291 5.50 39.68 -1.77
C ALA A 291 5.62 40.36 -0.40
N ALA A 292 6.41 39.78 0.53
CA ALA A 292 6.67 40.40 1.82
C ALA A 292 7.40 41.75 1.69
N ALA A 293 8.34 41.87 0.74
CA ALA A 293 9.02 43.13 0.47
C ALA A 293 8.07 44.18 -0.12
N LEU A 294 7.16 43.78 -1.03
CA LEU A 294 6.14 44.65 -1.62
C LEU A 294 5.06 45.09 -0.61
N ALA A 295 4.75 44.26 0.38
CA ALA A 295 3.78 44.59 1.42
C ALA A 295 4.28 45.68 2.38
N LYS A 296 5.60 45.97 2.39
CA LYS A 296 6.19 47.02 3.22
C LYS A 296 6.01 48.39 2.55
N ILE A 297 5.10 49.19 3.08
CA ILE A 297 4.87 50.57 2.61
C ILE A 297 5.90 51.49 3.25
N ILE A 298 6.72 52.13 2.43
CA ILE A 298 7.65 53.19 2.84
C ILE A 298 7.33 54.42 2.00
N MET A 299 7.01 55.53 2.67
CA MET A 299 6.74 56.81 2.02
C MET A 299 8.00 57.68 2.07
N PHE A 300 8.32 58.32 0.95
CA PHE A 300 9.34 59.35 0.85
C PHE A 300 8.67 60.70 0.75
N LEU A 301 9.14 61.61 1.58
CA LEU A 301 8.82 63.03 1.50
C LEU A 301 10.04 63.74 0.92
N LYS A 302 9.83 64.52 -0.15
CA LYS A 302 10.89 65.31 -0.77
C LYS A 302 11.45 66.31 0.26
N PRO A 303 12.79 66.43 0.41
CA PRO A 303 13.38 67.30 1.44
C PRO A 303 13.01 68.79 1.30
N THR A 304 12.68 69.23 0.08
CA THR A 304 12.28 70.61 -0.21
C THR A 304 10.77 70.83 -0.13
N SER A 305 9.98 69.82 0.27
CA SER A 305 8.53 69.96 0.38
C SER A 305 8.14 70.92 1.50
N THR A 306 7.00 71.60 1.31
CA THR A 306 6.38 72.42 2.36
C THR A 306 5.54 71.58 3.34
N ILE A 307 5.21 70.33 2.99
CA ILE A 307 4.53 69.37 3.85
C ILE A 307 5.52 68.89 4.92
N ARG A 308 5.11 68.85 6.20
CA ARG A 308 5.92 68.27 7.28
C ARG A 308 5.56 66.80 7.49
N GLU A 309 6.55 65.97 7.81
CA GLU A 309 6.37 64.53 8.06
C GLU A 309 5.25 64.22 9.06
N ARG A 310 5.19 65.00 10.14
CA ARG A 310 4.15 64.89 11.17
C ARG A 310 2.74 65.16 10.61
N GLN A 311 2.59 66.16 9.74
CA GLN A 311 1.31 66.49 9.12
C GLN A 311 0.82 65.37 8.20
N LEU A 312 1.74 64.66 7.53
CA LEU A 312 1.40 63.52 6.68
C LEU A 312 1.02 62.28 7.50
N THR A 313 1.68 62.06 8.64
CA THR A 313 1.49 60.86 9.48
C THR A 313 0.26 60.97 10.39
N GLU A 314 -0.09 62.18 10.83
CA GLU A 314 -1.25 62.46 11.68
C GLU A 314 -2.53 62.80 10.87
N ALA A 315 -2.43 62.93 9.54
CA ALA A 315 -3.58 63.25 8.69
C ALA A 315 -4.59 62.09 8.64
N GLU A 316 -5.85 62.40 8.97
CA GLU A 316 -6.97 61.47 8.81
C GLU A 316 -7.50 61.45 7.37
N SER A 317 -8.28 60.41 7.04
CA SER A 317 -8.93 60.31 5.74
C SER A 317 -9.84 61.53 5.49
N GLY A 318 -9.53 62.30 4.44
CA GLY A 318 -10.25 63.53 4.08
C GLY A 318 -9.61 64.83 4.61
N ALA A 319 -8.47 64.76 5.32
CA ALA A 319 -7.73 65.93 5.75
C ALA A 319 -7.16 66.73 4.56
N VAL A 320 -7.16 68.07 4.68
CA VAL A 320 -6.64 68.97 3.64
C VAL A 320 -5.22 69.43 4.02
N LEU A 321 -4.24 69.04 3.21
CA LEU A 321 -2.84 69.46 3.34
C LEU A 321 -2.47 70.44 2.22
N ARG A 322 -1.50 71.33 2.48
CA ARG A 322 -0.93 72.24 1.48
C ARG A 322 0.39 71.68 0.96
N GLY A 323 0.49 71.40 -0.33
CA GLY A 323 1.70 70.92 -0.99
C GLY A 323 1.39 70.33 -2.37
N GLU A 324 2.41 69.79 -3.03
CA GLU A 324 2.27 69.08 -4.31
C GLU A 324 2.19 67.57 -4.10
N ALA A 325 1.35 66.88 -4.88
CA ALA A 325 1.25 65.42 -4.79
C ALA A 325 2.56 64.69 -5.16
N SER A 326 3.39 65.31 -6.00
CA SER A 326 4.72 64.83 -6.39
C SER A 326 5.74 64.85 -5.26
N ASP A 327 5.49 65.60 -4.19
CA ASP A 327 6.40 65.67 -3.03
C ASP A 327 6.35 64.42 -2.15
N VAL A 328 5.27 63.65 -2.23
CA VAL A 328 5.09 62.40 -1.50
C VAL A 328 5.07 61.25 -2.50
N THR A 329 6.01 60.34 -2.36
CA THR A 329 6.06 59.12 -3.20
C THR A 329 6.24 57.90 -2.33
N THR A 330 5.97 56.72 -2.86
CA THR A 330 6.22 55.46 -2.17
C THR A 330 7.42 54.76 -2.78
N LEU A 331 8.18 54.02 -1.95
CA LEU A 331 9.23 53.15 -2.46
C LEU A 331 8.60 52.09 -3.37
N GLN A 332 8.94 52.13 -4.66
CA GLN A 332 8.52 51.11 -5.61
C GLN A 332 9.71 50.23 -5.97
N LEU A 333 9.54 48.92 -5.85
CA LEU A 333 10.56 47.94 -6.24
C LEU A 333 10.72 47.81 -7.76
N GLN A 334 9.70 48.18 -8.54
CA GLN A 334 9.70 48.11 -10.02
C GLN A 334 10.05 46.71 -10.59
N LYS A 335 9.77 45.65 -9.83
CA LYS A 335 10.08 44.25 -10.17
C LYS A 335 8.89 43.46 -10.72
N ALA A 336 7.85 44.14 -11.21
CA ALA A 336 6.61 43.48 -11.63
C ALA A 336 6.83 42.45 -12.77
N TYR A 337 7.62 42.79 -13.79
CA TYR A 337 7.94 41.89 -14.90
C TYR A 337 8.74 40.67 -14.45
N ASP A 338 9.80 40.88 -13.66
CA ASP A 338 10.63 39.80 -13.14
C ASP A 338 9.83 38.82 -12.27
N LEU A 339 8.98 39.33 -11.37
CA LEU A 339 8.14 38.49 -10.50
C LEU A 339 7.07 37.73 -11.29
N ASN A 340 6.55 38.30 -12.39
CA ASN A 340 5.61 37.60 -13.26
C ASN A 340 6.27 36.45 -14.01
N PHE A 341 7.49 36.61 -14.52
CA PHE A 341 8.25 35.53 -15.14
C PHE A 341 8.50 34.38 -14.15
N VAL A 342 8.98 34.70 -12.93
CA VAL A 342 9.20 33.71 -11.87
C VAL A 342 7.90 32.97 -11.50
N ARG A 343 6.76 33.69 -11.48
CA ARG A 343 5.45 33.07 -11.23
C ARG A 343 5.05 32.11 -12.34
N GLN A 344 5.24 32.47 -13.61
CA GLN A 344 4.91 31.62 -14.75
C GLN A 344 5.72 30.32 -14.74
N GLU A 345 7.03 30.40 -14.49
CA GLU A 345 7.89 29.21 -14.35
C GLU A 345 7.45 28.33 -13.17
N ALA A 346 7.12 28.93 -12.02
CA ALA A 346 6.63 28.20 -10.85
C ALA A 346 5.27 27.53 -11.09
N GLU A 347 4.38 28.15 -11.87
CA GLU A 347 3.09 27.58 -12.25
C GLU A 347 3.25 26.44 -13.26
N GLY A 348 4.11 26.62 -14.27
CA GLY A 348 4.41 25.56 -15.24
C GLY A 348 4.99 24.31 -14.58
N LEU A 349 5.94 24.50 -13.68
CA LEU A 349 6.56 23.39 -12.94
C LEU A 349 5.59 22.71 -11.97
N ALA A 350 4.74 23.47 -11.28
CA ALA A 350 3.70 22.92 -10.42
C ALA A 350 2.70 22.07 -11.22
N ASN A 351 2.21 22.57 -12.36
CA ASN A 351 1.27 21.85 -13.22
C ASN A 351 1.88 20.56 -13.79
N SER A 352 3.16 20.60 -14.20
CA SER A 352 3.87 19.41 -14.68
C SER A 352 3.97 18.34 -13.60
N LEU A 353 4.38 18.71 -12.37
CA LEU A 353 4.44 17.78 -11.24
C LEU A 353 3.06 17.23 -10.86
N GLU A 354 2.03 18.09 -10.80
CA GLU A 354 0.67 17.65 -10.48
C GLU A 354 0.11 16.67 -11.53
N LEU A 355 0.45 16.83 -12.81
CA LEU A 355 0.08 15.90 -13.87
C LEU A 355 0.80 14.55 -13.72
N ILE A 356 2.12 14.56 -13.54
CA ILE A 356 2.96 13.35 -13.38
C ILE A 356 2.46 12.48 -12.22
N PHE A 357 2.14 13.11 -11.08
CA PHE A 357 1.63 12.42 -9.89
C PHE A 357 0.10 12.19 -9.92
N GLY A 358 -0.57 12.53 -11.03
CA GLY A 358 -1.97 12.21 -11.28
C GLY A 358 -2.96 12.92 -10.36
N VAL A 359 -2.69 14.18 -10.01
CA VAL A 359 -3.61 15.03 -9.23
C VAL A 359 -4.83 15.36 -10.10
N LYS A 360 -6.03 15.02 -9.61
CA LYS A 360 -7.29 15.12 -10.37
C LYS A 360 -7.56 16.51 -10.96
N SER A 361 -7.22 17.58 -10.24
CA SER A 361 -7.41 18.96 -10.71
C SER A 361 -6.51 19.33 -11.88
N ALA A 362 -5.34 18.70 -12.03
CA ALA A 362 -4.44 18.95 -13.16
C ALA A 362 -4.90 18.25 -14.45
N VAL A 363 -5.66 17.15 -14.32
CA VAL A 363 -6.26 16.44 -15.47
C VAL A 363 -7.42 17.23 -16.08
N GLN A 364 -8.13 18.02 -15.28
CA GLN A 364 -9.21 18.89 -15.73
C GLN A 364 -8.67 20.31 -15.96
N ARG A 365 -8.37 20.66 -17.22
CA ARG A 365 -7.94 22.02 -17.55
C ARG A 365 -9.05 23.02 -17.22
N PRO A 366 -8.80 24.04 -16.37
CA PRO A 366 -9.84 24.99 -15.99
C PRO A 366 -10.30 25.81 -17.20
N GLY A 367 -11.60 25.75 -17.50
CA GLY A 367 -12.24 26.54 -18.56
C GLY A 367 -12.50 25.81 -19.89
N GLU A 368 -11.95 24.59 -20.07
CA GLU A 368 -12.21 23.77 -21.25
C GLU A 368 -13.18 22.62 -20.91
N ARG A 369 -14.16 22.35 -21.78
CA ARG A 369 -14.98 21.14 -21.68
C ARG A 369 -14.11 19.95 -22.05
N VAL A 370 -13.45 19.35 -21.07
CA VAL A 370 -12.73 18.08 -21.27
C VAL A 370 -13.77 16.97 -21.44
N THR A 371 -13.66 16.22 -22.51
CA THR A 371 -14.58 15.11 -22.78
C THR A 371 -14.30 13.95 -21.82
N ALA A 372 -15.32 13.13 -21.55
CA ALA A 372 -15.17 11.93 -20.73
C ALA A 372 -14.14 10.93 -21.33
N TYR A 373 -13.95 10.97 -22.65
CA TYR A 373 -12.95 10.16 -23.35
C TYR A 373 -11.52 10.59 -23.03
N GLU A 374 -11.21 11.89 -23.13
CA GLU A 374 -9.87 12.43 -22.82
C GLU A 374 -9.48 12.18 -21.36
N ILE A 375 -10.42 12.35 -20.43
CA ILE A 375 -10.18 12.04 -19.02
C ILE A 375 -9.86 10.55 -18.83
N ARG A 376 -10.58 9.65 -19.53
CA ARG A 376 -10.34 8.21 -19.46
C ARG A 376 -8.96 7.85 -20.01
N VAL A 377 -8.59 8.36 -21.19
CA VAL A 377 -7.28 8.11 -21.81
C VAL A 377 -6.14 8.60 -20.92
N LEU A 378 -6.23 9.84 -20.41
CA LEU A 378 -5.21 10.39 -19.50
C LEU A 378 -5.13 9.59 -18.19
N THR A 379 -6.26 9.13 -17.66
CA THR A 379 -6.26 8.29 -16.45
C THR A 379 -5.61 6.94 -16.72
N GLN A 380 -5.86 6.33 -17.88
CA GLN A 380 -5.23 5.07 -18.28
C GLN A 380 -3.70 5.22 -18.44
N GLU A 381 -3.22 6.28 -19.10
CA GLU A 381 -1.78 6.54 -19.24
C GLU A 381 -1.09 6.70 -17.88
N LEU A 382 -1.76 7.36 -16.92
CA LEU A 382 -1.24 7.51 -15.55
C LEU A 382 -1.23 6.18 -14.79
N ASP A 383 -2.21 5.32 -15.01
CA ASP A 383 -2.25 3.99 -14.41
C ASP A 383 -1.18 3.07 -15.03
N ASP A 384 -0.95 3.17 -16.35
CA ASP A 384 0.11 2.46 -17.07
C ASP A 384 1.50 2.88 -16.57
N ALA A 385 1.71 4.17 -16.28
CA ALA A 385 2.96 4.66 -15.68
C ALA A 385 3.24 4.05 -14.29
N LEU A 386 2.20 3.65 -13.54
CA LEU A 386 2.33 2.99 -12.24
C LEU A 386 2.42 1.46 -12.33
N SER A 387 2.27 0.88 -13.52
CA SER A 387 2.27 -0.58 -13.72
C SER A 387 3.52 -1.25 -13.16
N GLY A 388 4.71 -0.67 -13.38
CA GLY A 388 5.97 -1.17 -12.84
C GLY A 388 6.02 -1.17 -11.31
N PHE A 389 5.54 -0.08 -10.69
CA PHE A 389 5.44 0.02 -9.24
C PHE A 389 4.44 -1.01 -8.67
N MET A 390 3.32 -1.22 -9.36
CA MET A 390 2.31 -2.20 -8.96
C MET A 390 2.82 -3.64 -9.07
N ALA A 391 3.53 -3.98 -10.15
CA ALA A 391 4.13 -5.31 -10.31
C ALA A 391 5.13 -5.61 -9.19
N MET A 392 6.04 -4.68 -8.91
CA MET A 392 7.00 -4.77 -7.80
C MET A 392 6.29 -4.88 -6.44
N SER A 393 5.24 -4.08 -6.20
CA SER A 393 4.45 -4.18 -4.96
C SER A 393 3.74 -5.52 -4.84
N GLY A 394 3.32 -6.10 -5.96
CA GLY A 394 2.73 -7.44 -6.01
C GLY A 394 3.68 -8.48 -5.44
N GLU A 395 4.94 -8.45 -5.86
CA GLU A 395 5.96 -9.41 -5.45
C GLU A 395 6.52 -9.15 -4.04
N GLN A 396 6.84 -7.90 -3.71
CA GLN A 396 7.53 -7.57 -2.45
C GLN A 396 6.60 -7.32 -1.25
N LEU A 397 5.32 -7.00 -1.49
CA LEU A 397 4.37 -6.64 -0.43
C LEU A 397 3.15 -7.54 -0.42
N LEU A 398 2.39 -7.58 -1.51
CA LEU A 398 1.09 -8.26 -1.51
C LEU A 398 1.26 -9.78 -1.38
N LEU A 399 2.18 -10.38 -2.15
CA LEU A 399 2.44 -11.82 -2.08
C LEU A 399 2.87 -12.28 -0.67
N PRO A 400 3.89 -11.67 -0.03
CA PRO A 400 4.24 -11.98 1.36
C PRO A 400 3.09 -11.73 2.35
N LEU A 401 2.33 -10.64 2.18
CA LEU A 401 1.21 -10.32 3.07
C LEU A 401 0.09 -11.36 2.98
N ILE A 402 -0.27 -11.81 1.78
CA ILE A 402 -1.30 -12.83 1.58
C ILE A 402 -0.83 -14.18 2.14
N ARG A 403 0.41 -14.61 1.86
CA ARG A 403 0.99 -15.84 2.43
C ARG A 403 1.02 -15.79 3.95
N ARG A 404 1.38 -14.64 4.52
CA ARG A 404 1.34 -14.39 5.96
C ARG A 404 -0.07 -14.54 6.54
N ARG A 405 -1.09 -14.00 5.88
CA ARG A 405 -2.50 -14.12 6.29
C ARG A 405 -2.99 -15.56 6.23
N LEU A 406 -2.67 -16.27 5.15
CA LEU A 406 -2.98 -17.70 5.00
C LEU A 406 -2.42 -18.50 6.16
N HIS A 407 -1.12 -18.38 6.42
CA HIS A 407 -0.46 -19.07 7.52
C HIS A 407 -1.09 -18.72 8.89
N LYS A 408 -1.37 -17.44 9.13
CA LYS A 408 -1.99 -16.97 10.38
C LYS A 408 -3.40 -17.54 10.58
N LEU A 409 -4.23 -17.54 9.55
CA LEU A 409 -5.61 -18.02 9.62
C LEU A 409 -5.68 -19.55 9.74
N GLN A 410 -4.76 -20.29 9.13
CA GLN A 410 -4.61 -21.74 9.32
C GLN A 410 -4.20 -22.07 10.75
N LYS A 411 -3.18 -21.39 11.30
CA LYS A 411 -2.76 -21.55 12.70
C LYS A 411 -3.87 -21.26 13.71
N GLN A 412 -4.81 -20.36 13.36
CA GLN A 412 -5.98 -20.03 14.18
C GLN A 412 -7.17 -20.99 13.98
N GLY A 413 -7.08 -21.97 13.07
CA GLY A 413 -8.19 -22.89 12.75
C GLY A 413 -9.36 -22.23 12.02
N ARG A 414 -9.18 -21.00 11.48
CA ARG A 414 -10.20 -20.27 10.71
C ARG A 414 -10.24 -20.68 9.24
N LEU A 415 -9.15 -21.29 8.76
CA LEU A 415 -9.06 -21.92 7.45
C LEU A 415 -8.69 -23.40 7.64
N PRO A 416 -9.18 -24.29 6.76
CA PRO A 416 -8.73 -25.68 6.76
C PRO A 416 -7.25 -25.76 6.41
N GLU A 417 -6.58 -26.83 6.88
CA GLU A 417 -5.27 -27.18 6.39
C GLU A 417 -5.39 -27.60 4.92
N LEU A 418 -4.82 -26.79 4.04
CA LEU A 418 -4.80 -27.03 2.61
C LEU A 418 -3.38 -27.46 2.21
N PRO A 419 -3.22 -28.38 1.24
CA PRO A 419 -1.91 -28.68 0.66
C PRO A 419 -1.24 -27.42 0.14
N GLN A 420 0.06 -27.23 0.40
CA GLN A 420 0.81 -26.04 -0.05
C GLN A 420 0.74 -25.81 -1.57
N GLU A 421 0.53 -26.88 -2.33
CA GLU A 421 0.39 -26.87 -3.78
C GLU A 421 -0.90 -26.18 -4.26
N LEU A 422 -1.96 -26.18 -3.44
CA LEU A 422 -3.22 -25.48 -3.68
C LEU A 422 -3.18 -24.02 -3.22
N ILE A 423 -2.34 -23.70 -2.23
CA ILE A 423 -2.26 -22.37 -1.62
C ILE A 423 -1.16 -21.52 -2.28
N LYS A 424 -1.16 -21.46 -3.61
CA LYS A 424 -0.26 -20.57 -4.35
C LYS A 424 -1.03 -19.31 -4.78
N PRO A 425 -0.97 -18.21 -3.98
CA PRO A 425 -1.62 -16.97 -4.37
C PRO A 425 -0.92 -16.39 -5.59
N ARG A 426 -1.69 -16.19 -6.66
CA ARG A 426 -1.30 -15.42 -7.83
C ARG A 426 -1.82 -14.00 -7.67
N ILE A 427 -0.90 -13.05 -7.51
CA ILE A 427 -1.24 -11.65 -7.37
C ILE A 427 -1.76 -11.10 -8.70
N THR A 428 -2.89 -10.41 -8.62
CA THR A 428 -3.56 -9.78 -9.76
C THR A 428 -3.70 -8.29 -9.43
N VAL A 429 -2.71 -7.49 -9.86
CA VAL A 429 -2.63 -6.04 -9.58
C VAL A 429 -2.86 -5.19 -10.83
N GLY A 430 -3.28 -3.94 -10.64
CA GLY A 430 -3.50 -2.97 -11.72
C GLY A 430 -4.83 -3.15 -12.45
N ILE A 431 -4.92 -2.72 -13.71
CA ILE A 431 -6.10 -2.93 -14.58
C ILE A 431 -6.43 -4.43 -14.70
N ALA A 432 -5.42 -5.30 -14.56
CA ALA A 432 -5.59 -6.74 -14.50
C ALA A 432 -6.31 -7.24 -13.24
N ALA A 433 -6.41 -6.46 -12.15
CA ALA A 433 -7.23 -6.79 -10.97
C ALA A 433 -8.73 -6.87 -11.31
N LEU A 434 -9.14 -6.36 -12.48
CA LEU A 434 -10.43 -6.67 -13.12
C LEU A 434 -10.48 -8.08 -13.74
N GLY A 435 -9.49 -8.93 -13.51
CA GLY A 435 -9.30 -10.22 -14.21
C GLY A 435 -10.53 -11.11 -14.12
N ARG A 436 -11.24 -11.09 -12.98
CA ARG A 436 -12.55 -11.76 -12.82
C ARG A 436 -13.63 -11.20 -13.76
N GLY A 437 -13.73 -9.87 -13.89
CA GLY A 437 -14.59 -9.23 -14.87
C GLY A 437 -14.19 -9.51 -16.33
N HIS A 438 -12.89 -9.68 -16.60
CA HIS A 438 -12.41 -10.08 -17.91
C HIS A 438 -12.73 -11.55 -18.24
N ASP A 439 -12.57 -12.45 -17.27
CA ASP A 439 -12.95 -13.86 -17.39
C ASP A 439 -14.47 -14.00 -17.58
N LEU A 440 -15.26 -13.22 -16.83
CA LEU A 440 -16.71 -13.13 -17.02
C LEU A 440 -17.08 -12.69 -18.44
N ASN A 441 -16.47 -11.60 -18.93
CA ASN A 441 -16.72 -11.12 -20.29
C ASN A 441 -16.36 -12.18 -21.34
N LYS A 442 -15.23 -12.88 -21.19
CA LYS A 442 -14.85 -13.98 -22.08
C LYS A 442 -15.84 -15.13 -22.06
N LEU A 443 -16.34 -15.52 -20.88
CA LEU A 443 -17.34 -16.59 -20.75
C LEU A 443 -18.66 -16.21 -21.43
N ILE A 444 -19.10 -14.96 -21.26
CA ILE A 444 -20.30 -14.43 -21.92
C ILE A 444 -20.09 -14.38 -23.43
N GLU A 445 -18.99 -13.80 -23.90
CA GLU A 445 -18.64 -13.71 -25.33
C GLU A 445 -18.54 -15.09 -25.97
N PHE A 446 -17.90 -16.05 -25.30
CA PHE A 446 -17.82 -17.44 -25.75
C PHE A 446 -19.22 -18.06 -25.85
N GLY A 447 -20.06 -17.88 -24.82
CA GLY A 447 -21.43 -18.38 -24.82
C GLY A 447 -22.29 -17.79 -25.95
N GLN A 448 -22.08 -16.52 -26.29
CA GLN A 448 -22.73 -15.85 -27.42
C GLN A 448 -22.17 -16.34 -28.77
N ALA A 449 -20.86 -16.54 -28.88
CA ALA A 449 -20.22 -17.04 -30.08
C ALA A 449 -20.63 -18.49 -30.41
N VAL A 450 -20.74 -19.35 -29.40
CA VAL A 450 -21.24 -20.72 -29.55
C VAL A 450 -22.70 -20.71 -30.05
N ASP A 451 -23.54 -19.86 -29.46
CA ASP A 451 -24.94 -19.72 -29.87
C ASP A 451 -25.07 -19.28 -31.35
N ALA A 452 -24.23 -18.33 -31.77
CA ALA A 452 -24.19 -17.87 -33.16
C ALA A 452 -23.65 -18.92 -34.15
N LEU A 453 -22.76 -19.82 -33.72
CA LEU A 453 -22.09 -20.79 -34.59
C LEU A 453 -22.90 -22.08 -34.78
N VAL A 454 -23.40 -22.67 -33.68
CA VAL A 454 -24.08 -23.98 -33.71
C VAL A 454 -25.58 -23.91 -33.43
N GLY A 455 -26.08 -22.75 -32.99
CA GLY A 455 -27.49 -22.54 -32.63
C GLY A 455 -27.84 -22.99 -31.22
N ALA A 456 -28.92 -22.41 -30.67
CA ALA A 456 -29.34 -22.59 -29.29
C ALA A 456 -29.66 -24.05 -28.91
N GLU A 457 -30.20 -24.85 -29.83
CA GLU A 457 -30.60 -26.23 -29.57
C GLU A 457 -29.39 -27.16 -29.38
N GLU A 458 -28.38 -27.07 -30.26
CA GLU A 458 -27.15 -27.86 -30.13
C GLU A 458 -26.28 -27.38 -28.97
N LYS A 459 -26.29 -26.07 -28.66
CA LYS A 459 -25.68 -25.52 -27.45
C LYS A 459 -26.31 -26.13 -26.19
N ALA A 460 -27.63 -26.15 -26.10
CA ALA A 460 -28.34 -26.71 -24.94
C ALA A 460 -28.08 -28.21 -24.74
N ARG A 461 -27.86 -28.97 -25.82
CA ARG A 461 -27.55 -30.40 -25.75
C ARG A 461 -26.14 -30.71 -25.26
N ARG A 462 -25.15 -29.85 -25.55
CA ARG A 462 -23.73 -30.12 -25.29
C ARG A 462 -23.14 -29.33 -24.13
N LEU A 463 -23.73 -28.20 -23.78
CA LEU A 463 -23.27 -27.37 -22.69
C LEU A 463 -23.73 -27.97 -21.36
N ASN A 464 -22.79 -28.27 -20.47
CA ASN A 464 -23.11 -28.52 -19.07
C ASN A 464 -23.53 -27.19 -18.42
N SER A 465 -24.83 -27.00 -18.20
CA SER A 465 -25.38 -25.79 -17.63
C SER A 465 -24.96 -25.56 -16.18
N GLY A 466 -24.89 -26.61 -15.36
CA GLY A 466 -24.46 -26.50 -13.96
C GLY A 466 -23.03 -25.98 -13.85
N GLU A 467 -22.12 -26.60 -14.59
CA GLU A 467 -20.70 -26.22 -14.66
C GLU A 467 -20.52 -24.78 -15.21
N ALA A 468 -21.27 -24.43 -16.26
CA ALA A 468 -21.22 -23.08 -16.83
C ALA A 468 -21.68 -22.01 -15.83
N ILE A 469 -22.74 -22.26 -15.07
CA ILE A 469 -23.21 -21.32 -14.06
C ILE A 469 -22.21 -21.23 -12.90
N SER A 470 -21.63 -22.35 -12.45
CA SER A 470 -20.58 -22.36 -11.42
C SER A 470 -19.36 -21.53 -11.83
N ARG A 471 -18.88 -21.68 -13.07
CA ARG A 471 -17.76 -20.87 -13.60
C ARG A 471 -18.11 -19.38 -13.72
N LEU A 472 -19.32 -19.06 -14.16
CA LEU A 472 -19.80 -17.67 -14.22
C LEU A 472 -19.92 -17.05 -12.83
N ALA A 473 -20.41 -17.80 -11.85
CA ALA A 473 -20.51 -17.37 -10.46
C ALA A 473 -19.13 -17.15 -9.84
N ALA A 474 -18.19 -18.07 -10.04
CA ALA A 474 -16.80 -17.91 -9.60
C ALA A 474 -16.13 -16.68 -10.24
N ALA A 475 -16.31 -16.49 -11.56
CA ALA A 475 -15.83 -15.31 -12.28
C ALA A 475 -16.49 -14.00 -11.81
N SER A 476 -17.70 -14.07 -11.25
CA SER A 476 -18.43 -12.90 -10.72
C SER A 476 -18.23 -12.69 -9.21
N ASP A 477 -17.44 -13.54 -8.55
CA ASP A 477 -17.31 -13.58 -7.09
C ASP A 477 -18.64 -13.78 -6.36
N ILE A 478 -19.51 -14.66 -6.87
CA ILE A 478 -20.82 -15.01 -6.29
C ILE A 478 -20.77 -16.42 -5.71
N SER A 479 -21.28 -16.62 -4.49
CA SER A 479 -21.46 -17.95 -3.93
C SER A 479 -22.66 -18.63 -4.59
N THR A 480 -22.47 -19.84 -5.12
CA THR A 480 -23.54 -20.65 -5.69
C THR A 480 -24.38 -21.34 -4.61
N LYS A 481 -23.83 -21.49 -3.40
CA LYS A 481 -24.47 -22.21 -2.28
C LYS A 481 -25.78 -21.55 -1.87
N GLY A 482 -26.88 -22.27 -2.05
CA GLY A 482 -28.24 -21.77 -1.75
C GLY A 482 -28.78 -20.76 -2.75
N LEU A 483 -28.03 -20.44 -3.81
CA LEU A 483 -28.47 -19.57 -4.91
C LEU A 483 -28.89 -20.39 -6.15
N ILE A 484 -28.20 -21.50 -6.39
CA ILE A 484 -28.47 -22.44 -7.49
C ILE A 484 -28.96 -23.75 -6.88
N ARG A 485 -29.99 -24.35 -7.50
CA ARG A 485 -30.50 -25.66 -7.11
C ARG A 485 -29.44 -26.73 -7.38
N SER A 486 -29.37 -27.72 -6.50
CA SER A 486 -28.52 -28.90 -6.71
C SER A 486 -29.09 -29.81 -7.80
N ASP A 487 -28.23 -30.67 -8.37
CA ASP A 487 -28.65 -31.67 -9.35
C ASP A 487 -29.68 -32.65 -8.74
N ASP A 488 -29.57 -32.96 -7.45
CA ASP A 488 -30.53 -33.78 -6.72
C ASP A 488 -31.89 -33.10 -6.58
N GLU A 489 -31.92 -31.79 -6.29
CA GLU A 489 -33.16 -31.00 -6.24
C GLU A 489 -33.83 -30.90 -7.63
N LEU A 490 -33.03 -30.72 -8.68
CA LEU A 490 -33.54 -30.69 -10.06
C LEU A 490 -34.07 -32.06 -10.50
N ALA A 491 -33.38 -33.15 -10.18
CA ALA A 491 -33.80 -34.50 -10.51
C ALA A 491 -35.12 -34.87 -9.79
N ALA A 492 -35.27 -34.46 -8.53
CA ALA A 492 -36.51 -34.63 -7.77
C ALA A 492 -37.66 -33.82 -8.40
N GLU A 493 -37.45 -32.54 -8.71
CA GLU A 493 -38.46 -31.70 -9.38
C GLU A 493 -38.84 -32.26 -10.76
N GLN A 494 -37.89 -32.85 -11.49
CA GLN A 494 -38.13 -33.39 -12.83
C GLN A 494 -38.86 -34.73 -12.78
N GLN A 495 -38.61 -35.55 -11.75
CA GLN A 495 -39.43 -36.73 -11.45
C GLN A 495 -40.87 -36.32 -11.08
N ASP A 496 -41.04 -35.33 -10.21
CA ASP A 496 -42.35 -34.83 -9.82
C ASP A 496 -43.11 -34.23 -11.00
N ALA A 497 -42.45 -33.42 -11.83
CA ALA A 497 -43.04 -32.83 -13.03
C ALA A 497 -43.42 -33.89 -14.07
N SER A 498 -42.57 -34.91 -14.26
CA SER A 498 -42.87 -36.02 -15.19
C SER A 498 -44.02 -36.89 -14.70
N ALA A 499 -44.14 -37.11 -13.38
CA ALA A 499 -45.26 -37.80 -12.76
C ALA A 499 -46.56 -36.99 -12.92
N GLN A 500 -46.49 -35.67 -12.76
CA GLN A 500 -47.61 -34.76 -12.95
C GLN A 500 -48.08 -34.74 -14.42
N GLU A 501 -47.15 -34.65 -15.38
CA GLU A 501 -47.48 -34.70 -16.81
C GLU A 501 -48.04 -36.05 -17.25
N ALA A 502 -47.50 -37.16 -16.71
CA ALA A 502 -48.05 -38.49 -16.95
C ALA A 502 -49.48 -38.61 -16.42
N MET A 503 -49.76 -38.02 -15.25
CA MET A 503 -51.11 -38.00 -14.66
C MET A 503 -52.08 -37.12 -15.47
N VAL A 504 -51.62 -35.98 -15.99
CA VAL A 504 -52.42 -35.09 -16.86
C VAL A 504 -52.68 -35.70 -18.24
N ARG A 505 -51.70 -36.41 -18.83
CA ARG A 505 -51.89 -37.14 -20.10
C ARG A 505 -52.75 -38.41 -19.93
N ALA A 506 -52.75 -39.03 -18.76
CA ALA A 506 -53.61 -40.17 -18.45
C ALA A 506 -55.07 -39.76 -18.14
N ALA A 507 -55.31 -38.53 -17.68
CA ALA A 507 -56.64 -38.02 -17.35
C ALA A 507 -57.69 -38.15 -18.49
N PRO A 508 -57.39 -37.79 -19.76
CA PRO A 508 -58.35 -37.99 -20.85
C PRO A 508 -58.60 -39.48 -21.20
N ASN A 509 -57.63 -40.37 -20.96
CA ASN A 509 -57.80 -41.82 -21.19
C ASN A 509 -58.66 -42.47 -20.09
N ILE A 510 -58.58 -41.97 -18.84
CA ILE A 510 -59.44 -42.41 -17.74
C ILE A 510 -60.88 -41.90 -17.94
N ALA A 511 -61.05 -40.67 -18.41
CA ALA A 511 -62.38 -40.12 -18.74
C ALA A 511 -63.05 -40.84 -19.94
N SER A 512 -62.27 -41.29 -20.93
CA SER A 512 -62.78 -42.05 -22.08
C SER A 512 -63.09 -43.51 -21.75
N ALA A 513 -62.39 -44.10 -20.78
CA ALA A 513 -62.68 -45.45 -20.29
C ALA A 513 -63.93 -45.49 -19.38
N MET A 514 -64.25 -44.39 -18.70
CA MET A 514 -65.46 -44.26 -17.87
C MET A 514 -66.74 -43.98 -18.68
N THR A 515 -66.65 -43.51 -19.93
CA THR A 515 -67.81 -43.33 -20.82
C THR A 515 -68.07 -44.51 -21.75
N GLN A 516 -67.17 -45.51 -21.78
CA GLN A 516 -67.34 -46.77 -22.49
C GLN A 516 -67.36 -47.94 -21.51
N THR A 517 -68.43 -48.06 -20.75
CA THR A 517 -68.83 -49.34 -20.13
C THR A 517 -70.36 -49.43 -20.24
N PRO A 518 -70.90 -50.60 -20.60
CA PRO A 518 -72.09 -50.76 -21.46
C PRO A 518 -73.43 -50.36 -20.86
#